data_AF-A0A354F0C4-F1
#
_entry.id   AF-A0A354F0C4-F1
#
_cell.length_a   1.000
_cell.length_b   1.000
_cell.length_c   1.000
_cell.angle_alpha   90.00
_cell.angle_beta   90.00
_cell.angle_gamma   90.00
#
_symmetry.space_group_name_H-M   'P 1'
#
loop_
_entity.id
_entity.type
_entity.pdbx_description
1 polymer ?
#
loop_
_entity_poly.entity_id
_entity_poly.type
_entity_poly.pdbx_seq_one_letter_code
_entity_poly.pdbx_strand_id
1 'polypeptide(L)' 'MNLSILMDPLSTINPVKDSTVAMIQRATALGWQCSYFTLHDLFCRDGHAYANVSAIVVQDEKAPHWAQTTPLGEKPL' A
#
# COMPACT_ATOMS: atom_id res chain seq x y z
N MET A 1 -14.74 -1.96 2.62
CA MET A 1 -14.18 -0.78 1.92
C MET A 1 -12.80 -1.16 1.43
N ASN A 2 -12.43 -0.76 0.22
CA ASN A 2 -11.11 -1.04 -0.35
C ASN A 2 -10.35 0.27 -0.51
N LEU A 3 -9.15 0.34 0.05
CA LEU A 3 -8.28 1.49 0.00
C LEU A 3 -7.01 1.11 -0.75
N SER A 4 -6.80 1.70 -1.93
CA SER A 4 -5.58 1.53 -2.71
C SER A 4 -4.78 2.83 -2.69
N ILE A 5 -3.50 2.73 -2.35
CA ILE A 5 -2.64 3.89 -2.14
C ILE A 5 -1.41 3.78 -3.04
N LEU A 6 -1.15 4.84 -3.79
CA LEU A 6 0.12 5.06 -4.44
C LEU A 6 1.07 5.70 -3.42
N MET A 7 2.21 5.05 -3.12
CA MET A 7 3.18 5.56 -2.14
C MET A 7 4.62 5.18 -2.50
N ASP A 8 5.57 5.80 -1.80
CA ASP A 8 6.99 5.47 -1.91
C ASP A 8 7.26 4.01 -1.48
N PRO A 9 8.36 3.40 -1.93
CA PRO A 9 8.74 2.06 -1.47
C PRO A 9 8.81 1.97 0.06
N LEU A 10 8.33 0.86 0.63
CA LEU A 10 8.32 0.69 2.10
C LEU A 10 9.72 0.78 2.73
N SER A 11 10.78 0.53 1.96
CA SER A 11 12.17 0.64 2.38
C SER A 11 12.66 2.08 2.57
N THR A 12 12.00 3.07 1.96
CA THR A 12 12.40 4.49 2.04
C THR A 12 11.60 5.28 3.06
N ILE A 13 10.52 4.70 3.59
CA ILE A 13 9.58 5.37 4.48
C ILE A 13 10.05 5.27 5.94
N ASN A 14 9.91 6.38 6.67
CA ASN A 14 9.98 6.36 8.12
C ASN A 14 8.57 6.20 8.71
N PRO A 15 8.17 4.98 9.10
CA PRO A 15 6.77 4.67 9.43
C PRO A 15 6.21 5.52 10.58
N VAL A 16 7.03 5.88 11.57
CA VAL A 16 6.60 6.67 12.74
C VAL A 16 6.28 8.14 12.38
N LYS A 17 6.85 8.65 11.29
CA LYS A 17 6.67 10.05 10.85
C LYS A 17 5.77 10.19 9.64
N ASP A 18 5.23 9.09 9.14
CA ASP A 18 4.51 9.03 7.88
C ASP A 18 2.99 8.97 8.14
N SER A 19 2.26 9.96 7.62
CA SER A 19 0.82 10.03 7.80
C SER A 19 0.08 8.96 6.99
N THR A 20 0.63 8.51 5.86
CA THR A 20 0.05 7.42 5.06
C THR A 20 0.08 6.10 5.83
N VAL A 21 1.18 5.81 6.53
CA VAL A 21 1.28 4.63 7.41
C VAL A 21 0.24 4.67 8.53
N ALA A 22 0.10 5.79 9.23
CA ALA A 22 -0.92 5.97 10.25
C ALA A 22 -2.35 5.80 9.70
N MET A 23 -2.61 6.31 8.48
CA MET A 23 -3.90 6.13 7.79
C MET A 23 -4.18 4.66 7.46
N ILE A 24 -3.19 3.91 6.95
CA ILE A 24 -3.33 2.48 6.64
C ILE A 24 -3.59 1.68 7.91
N GLN A 25 -2.87 1.97 9.00
CA GLN A 25 -3.07 1.31 10.28
C GLN A 25 -4.50 1.51 10.79
N ARG A 26 -5.01 2.75 10.72
CA ARG A 26 -6.38 3.05 11.14
C ARG A 26 -7.42 2.38 10.24
N ALA A 27 -7.22 2.40 8.92
CA ALA A 27 -8.10 1.74 7.96
C ALA A 27 -8.16 0.22 8.19
N THR A 28 -7.01 -0.40 8.46
CA THR A 28 -6.91 -1.82 8.83
C THR A 28 -7.68 -2.11 10.13
N ALA A 29 -7.55 -1.26 11.14
CA ALA A 29 -8.29 -1.38 12.40
C ALA A 29 -9.83 -1.20 12.23
N LEU A 30 -10.26 -0.55 11.16
CA LEU A 30 -11.67 -0.42 10.76
C LEU A 30 -12.14 -1.59 9.87
N GLY A 31 -11.30 -2.60 9.64
CA GLY A 31 -11.60 -3.76 8.79
C GLY A 31 -11.59 -3.47 7.30
N TRP A 32 -10.91 -2.41 6.86
CA TRP A 32 -10.78 -2.10 5.43
C TRP A 32 -9.68 -2.95 4.79
N GLN A 33 -9.89 -3.32 3.53
CA GLN A 33 -8.85 -3.98 2.74
C GLN A 33 -7.94 -2.90 2.19
N CYS A 34 -6.68 -2.89 2.64
CA CYS A 34 -5.69 -1.94 2.19
C CYS A 34 -4.75 -2.59 1.18
N SER A 35 -4.48 -1.88 0.11
CA SER A 35 -3.46 -2.22 -0.88
C SER A 35 -2.60 -1.00 -1.19
N TYR A 36 -1.36 -1.25 -1.58
CA TYR A 36 -0.45 -0.23 -2.04
C TYR A 36 0.23 -0.67 -3.34
N PHE A 37 0.73 0.33 -4.04
CA PHE A 37 1.59 0.18 -5.20
C PHE A 37 2.50 1.40 -5.28
N THR A 38 3.63 1.27 -5.96
CA THR A 38 4.58 2.36 -6.18
C THR A 38 4.43 2.93 -7.59
N LEU A 39 5.10 4.06 -7.87
CA LEU A 39 5.17 4.60 -9.23
C LEU A 39 5.82 3.62 -10.23
N HIS A 40 6.71 2.74 -9.77
CA HIS A 40 7.33 1.73 -10.61
C HIS A 40 6.34 0.63 -11.04
N ASP A 41 5.31 0.40 -10.23
CA ASP A 41 4.30 -0.62 -10.48
C ASP A 41 3.22 -0.15 -11.46
N LEU A 42 3.17 1.15 -11.77
CA LEU A 42 2.19 1.79 -12.63
C LEU A 42 2.57 1.66 -14.11
N PHE A 43 1.62 1.24 -14.94
CA PHE A 43 1.81 1.16 -16.39
C PHE A 43 0.49 1.39 -17.14
N CYS A 44 0.60 1.63 -18.45
CA CYS A 44 -0.55 1.80 -19.33
C CYS A 44 -0.57 0.65 -20.35
N ARG A 45 -1.74 0.03 -20.54
CA ARG A 45 -1.99 -0.97 -21.57
C ARG A 45 -3.25 -0.59 -22.32
N ASP A 46 -3.12 -0.42 -23.65
CA ASP A 46 -4.22 -0.03 -24.53
C ASP A 46 -4.97 1.24 -24.07
N GLY A 47 -4.23 2.25 -23.60
CA GLY A 47 -4.81 3.51 -23.12
C GLY A 47 -5.43 3.45 -21.72
N HIS A 48 -5.40 2.30 -21.04
CA HIS A 48 -5.94 2.14 -19.69
C HIS A 48 -4.80 2.00 -18.67
N ALA A 49 -4.97 2.62 -17.50
CA ALA A 49 -4.00 2.55 -16.42
C ALA A 49 -4.15 1.25 -15.60
N TYR A 50 -3.03 0.60 -15.34
CA TYR A 50 -2.93 -0.61 -14.52
C TYR A 50 -1.80 -0.43 -13.51
N ALA A 51 -1.87 -1.18 -12.41
CA ALA A 51 -0.75 -1.30 -11.49
C ALA A 51 -0.59 -2.73 -10.97
N ASN A 52 0.66 -3.11 -10.70
CA ASN A 52 0.94 -4.25 -9.84
C ASN A 52 0.68 -3.86 -8.39
N VAL A 53 -0.37 -4.40 -7.80
CA VAL A 53 -0.78 -4.05 -6.44
C VAL A 53 -0.40 -5.13 -5.46
N SER A 54 -0.07 -4.70 -4.24
CA SER A 54 0.15 -5.58 -3.10
C SER A 54 -0.80 -5.20 -1.98
N ALA A 55 -1.41 -6.20 -1.33
CA ALA A 55 -2.09 -5.98 -0.07
C ALA A 55 -1.07 -5.49 0.97
N ILE A 56 -1.49 -4.60 1.85
CA ILE A 56 -0.67 -4.10 2.95
C ILE A 56 -1.44 -4.14 4.26
N VAL A 57 -0.78 -4.64 5.30
CA VAL A 57 -1.28 -4.63 6.67
C VAL A 57 -0.23 -4.00 7.55
N VAL A 58 -0.60 -2.92 8.24
CA VAL A 58 0.25 -2.23 9.22
C VAL A 58 -0.24 -2.60 10.61
N GLN A 59 0.61 -3.29 11.38
CA GLN A 59 0.29 -3.68 12.76
C GLN A 59 0.91 -2.69 13.75
N ASP A 60 2.22 -2.50 13.67
CA ASP A 60 2.98 -1.60 14.54
C ASP A 60 4.05 -0.84 13.74
N GLU A 61 3.83 0.46 13.56
CA GLU A 61 4.74 1.39 12.89
C GLU A 61 6.11 1.53 13.57
N LYS A 62 6.25 1.11 14.84
CA LYS A 62 7.52 1.17 15.59
C LYS A 62 8.36 -0.10 15.46
N ALA A 63 7.80 -1.18 14.91
CA ALA A 63 8.49 -2.44 14.75
C ALA A 63 9.45 -2.42 13.53
N PRO A 64 10.54 -3.22 13.55
CA PRO A 64 11.43 -3.36 12.39
C PRO A 64 10.71 -3.86 11.12
N HIS A 65 9.68 -4.70 11.29
CA HIS A 65 8.83 -5.23 10.23
C HIS A 65 7.40 -4.68 10.35
N TRP A 66 7.30 -3.36 10.31
CA TRP A 66 6.06 -2.64 10.59
C TRP A 66 4.90 -2.94 9.63
N ALA A 67 5.21 -3.31 8.38
CA ALA A 67 4.24 -3.66 7.35
C ALA A 67 4.45 -5.09 6.84
N GLN A 68 3.34 -5.78 6.64
CA GLN A 68 3.28 -7.04 5.92
C GLN A 68 2.64 -6.80 4.56
N THR A 69 3.25 -7.36 3.52
CA THR A 69 2.75 -7.20 2.15
C THR A 69 2.49 -8.55 1.51
N THR A 70 1.48 -8.61 0.65
CA THR A 70 1.16 -9.81 -0.12
C THR A 70 0.85 -9.40 -1.55
N PRO A 71 1.59 -9.88 -2.56
CA PRO A 71 1.31 -9.57 -3.95
C PRO A 71 -0.13 -9.98 -4.31
N LEU A 72 -0.90 -9.05 -4.85
CA LEU A 72 -2.25 -9.31 -5.37
C LEU A 72 -2.26 -9.41 -6.90
N GLY A 73 -1.17 -8.98 -7.55
CA GLY A 73 -0.99 -9.01 -9.00
C GLY A 73 -1.46 -7.73 -9.69
N GLU A 74 -1.63 -7.81 -11.01
CA GLU A 74 -2.10 -6.72 -11.84
C GLU A 74 -3.58 -6.38 -11.51
N LYS A 75 -3.87 -5.10 -11.32
CA LYS A 75 -5.24 -4.58 -11.27
C LYS A 75 -5.40 -3.33 -12.14
N PRO A 76 -6.58 -3.14 -12.75
CA PRO A 76 -6.95 -1.87 -13.33
C PRO A 76 -7.12 -0.82 -12.22
N LEU A 77 -6.75 0.43 -12.51
CA LEU A 77 -6.87 1.57 -11.61
C LEU A 77 -8.17 2.36 -11.80
#